data_AF-A0A6C0I3F5-F1
#
_entry.id   AF-A0A6C0I3F5-F1
#
_cell.length_a   1.000
_cell.length_b   1.000
_cell.length_c   1.000
_cell.angle_alpha   90.00
_cell.angle_beta   90.00
_cell.angle_gamma   90.00
#
_symmetry.space_group_name_H-M   'P 1'
#
loop_
_entity.id
_entity.type
_entity.pdbx_description
1 polymer ?
#
loop_
_entity_poly.entity_id
_entity_poly.type
_entity_poly.pdbx_seq_one_letter_code
_entity_poly.pdbx_strand_id
1 'polypeptide(L)'
;MNPLNAFKYYCTPAKIYLTIAVIFSFIQLFSVPILMVFINFLFALFWTYILGWLCRKGFSSVSWFLVLLPYVVMLMQALGFISFSSYSILTSR
;
A
#
# COMPACT_ATOMS: atom_id res chain seq x y z
N MET A 1 22.04 9.55 -24.24
CA MET A 1 21.86 8.75 -23.01
C MET A 1 20.93 7.58 -23.34
N ASN A 2 21.37 6.34 -23.10
CA ASN A 2 20.74 5.14 -23.66
C ASN A 2 19.36 4.83 -23.03
N PRO A 3 18.32 4.56 -23.85
CA PRO A 3 16.96 4.33 -23.37
C PRO A 3 16.78 2.98 -22.64
N LEU A 4 17.71 2.03 -22.80
CA LEU A 4 17.70 0.74 -22.08
C LEU A 4 17.84 0.88 -20.55
N ASN A 5 18.35 2.01 -20.07
CA ASN A 5 18.66 2.24 -18.65
C ASN A 5 17.43 2.79 -17.89
N ALA A 6 16.46 3.35 -18.62
CA ALA A 6 15.24 3.90 -18.06
C ALA A 6 14.25 2.79 -17.64
N PHE A 7 14.28 1.63 -18.32
CA PHE A 7 13.38 0.51 -18.04
C PHE A 7 13.83 -0.40 -16.90
N LYS A 8 15.07 -0.27 -16.45
CA LYS A 8 15.58 -0.93 -15.22
C LYS A 8 15.11 -0.25 -13.93
N TYR A 9 14.56 0.96 -14.04
CA TYR A 9 14.08 1.80 -12.93
C TYR A 9 12.56 1.77 -12.74
N TYR A 10 11.82 0.89 -13.41
CA TYR A 10 10.40 0.72 -13.10
C TYR A 10 10.28 0.12 -11.69
N CYS A 11 9.83 0.95 -10.76
CA CYS A 11 9.82 0.67 -9.34
C CYS A 11 8.96 -0.56 -9.02
N THR A 12 9.60 -1.59 -8.44
CA THR A 12 8.97 -2.72 -7.73
C THR A 12 7.80 -2.34 -6.81
N PRO A 13 7.83 -1.25 -6.01
CA PRO A 13 6.75 -0.93 -5.08
C PRO A 13 5.39 -0.67 -5.73
N ALA A 14 5.33 -0.05 -6.93
CA ALA A 14 4.05 0.24 -7.58
C ALA A 14 3.34 -1.05 -8.01
N LYS A 15 4.11 -2.01 -8.53
CA LYS A 15 3.59 -3.34 -8.88
C LYS A 15 3.17 -4.11 -7.65
N ILE A 16 3.99 -4.08 -6.58
CA ILE A 16 3.70 -4.74 -5.32
C ILE A 16 2.40 -4.20 -4.74
N TYR A 17 2.24 -2.87 -4.59
CA TYR A 17 1.03 -2.23 -4.05
C TYR A 17 -0.25 -2.64 -4.79
N LEU A 18 -0.20 -2.69 -6.12
CA LEU A 18 -1.34 -3.13 -6.93
C LEU A 18 -1.67 -4.60 -6.66
N THR A 19 -0.66 -5.47 -6.57
CA THR A 19 -0.85 -6.89 -6.23
C THR A 19 -1.44 -7.09 -4.83
N ILE A 20 -0.92 -6.41 -3.79
CA ILE A 20 -1.48 -6.53 -2.42
C ILE A 20 -2.91 -6.01 -2.38
N ALA A 21 -3.20 -4.89 -3.05
CA ALA A 21 -4.56 -4.33 -3.11
C ALA A 21 -5.54 -5.33 -3.72
N VAL A 22 -5.19 -5.96 -4.84
CA VAL A 22 -6.02 -6.98 -5.48
C VAL A 22 -6.25 -8.17 -4.55
N ILE A 23 -5.18 -8.71 -3.93
CA ILE A 23 -5.29 -9.83 -2.99
C ILE A 23 -6.20 -9.46 -1.81
N PHE A 24 -6.04 -8.29 -1.22
CA PHE A 24 -6.88 -7.82 -0.11
C PHE A 24 -8.33 -7.62 -0.52
N SER A 25 -8.59 -7.12 -1.73
CA SER A 25 -9.95 -6.97 -2.26
C SER A 25 -10.64 -8.33 -2.42
N PHE A 26 -9.91 -9.36 -2.86
CA PHE A 26 -10.45 -10.72 -2.95
C PHE A 26 -10.75 -11.35 -1.59
N ILE A 27 -9.88 -11.15 -0.60
CA ILE A 27 -10.09 -11.68 0.76
C ILE A 27 -11.31 -11.01 1.42
N GLN A 28 -11.43 -9.69 1.26
CA GLN A 28 -12.53 -8.91 1.85
C GLN A 28 -13.90 -9.20 1.21
N LEU A 29 -13.94 -9.70 -0.02
CA LEU A 29 -15.19 -9.98 -0.74
C LEU A 29 -16.13 -10.93 0.02
N PHE A 30 -15.60 -11.84 0.85
CA PHE A 30 -16.41 -12.79 1.62
C PHE A 30 -17.03 -12.22 2.90
N SER A 31 -16.55 -11.07 3.38
CA SER A 31 -16.88 -10.57 4.72
C SER A 31 -17.47 -9.17 4.76
N VAL A 32 -17.20 -8.32 3.75
CA VAL A 32 -17.64 -6.90 3.74
C VAL A 32 -18.48 -6.56 2.51
N PRO A 33 -19.39 -5.58 2.61
CA PRO A 33 -20.23 -5.16 1.49
C PRO A 33 -19.40 -4.57 0.35
N ILE A 34 -19.82 -4.87 -0.89
CA ILE A 34 -19.19 -4.45 -2.15
C ILE A 34 -18.92 -2.94 -2.27
N LEU A 35 -19.76 -2.10 -1.65
CA LEU A 35 -19.58 -0.64 -1.64
C LEU A 35 -18.27 -0.21 -0.96
N MET A 36 -17.93 -0.85 0.16
CA MET A 36 -16.74 -0.51 0.94
C MET A 36 -15.46 -1.03 0.27
N VAL A 37 -15.55 -2.18 -0.40
CA VAL A 37 -14.46 -2.73 -1.23
C VAL A 37 -14.14 -1.77 -2.38
N PHE A 38 -15.16 -1.19 -3.03
CA PHE A 38 -14.98 -0.25 -4.13
C PHE A 38 -14.23 1.02 -3.69
N ILE A 39 -14.60 1.61 -2.55
CA ILE A 39 -13.91 2.77 -1.97
C ILE A 39 -12.43 2.45 -1.69
N ASN A 40 -12.15 1.32 -1.05
CA ASN A 40 -10.78 0.88 -0.75
C ASN A 40 -9.95 0.66 -2.03
N PHE A 41 -10.56 0.10 -3.07
CA PHE A 41 -9.92 -0.12 -4.36
C PHE A 41 -9.60 1.21 -5.07
N LEU A 42 -10.50 2.19 -5.04
CA LEU A 42 -10.25 3.54 -5.56
C LEU A 42 -9.12 4.24 -4.79
N PHE A 43 -9.11 4.12 -3.47
CA PHE A 43 -8.04 4.68 -2.64
C PHE A 43 -6.68 4.03 -2.95
N ALA A 44 -6.64 2.70 -3.12
CA ALA A 44 -5.44 1.98 -3.54
C ALA A 44 -4.95 2.45 -4.92
N LEU A 45 -5.87 2.64 -5.89
CA LEU A 45 -5.54 3.17 -7.22
C LEU A 45 -4.97 4.59 -7.15
N PHE A 46 -5.61 5.48 -6.39
CA PHE A 46 -5.15 6.84 -6.17
C PHE A 46 -3.74 6.87 -5.56
N TRP A 47 -3.47 6.00 -4.58
CA TRP A 47 -2.16 5.86 -3.97
C TRP A 47 -1.12 5.32 -4.96
N THR A 48 -1.45 4.29 -5.75
CA THR A 48 -0.56 3.78 -6.81
C THR A 48 -0.27 4.83 -7.87
N TYR A 49 -1.22 5.72 -8.17
CA TYR A 49 -1.00 6.84 -9.10
C TYR A 49 0.02 7.83 -8.54
N ILE A 50 -0.11 8.21 -7.26
CA ILE A 50 0.86 9.06 -6.54
C ILE A 50 2.25 8.42 -6.54
N LEU A 51 2.35 7.14 -6.18
CA LEU A 51 3.61 6.37 -6.17
C LEU A 51 4.24 6.29 -7.56
N GLY A 52 3.41 6.06 -8.59
CA GLY A 52 3.84 6.03 -9.99
C GLY A 52 4.40 7.39 -10.45
N TRP A 53 3.74 8.49 -10.07
CA TRP A 53 4.23 9.83 -10.37
C TRP A 53 5.55 10.16 -9.64
N LEU A 54 5.71 9.72 -8.39
CA LEU A 54 6.96 9.89 -7.65
C LEU A 54 8.12 9.07 -8.23
N CYS A 55 7.83 7.84 -8.69
CA CYS A 55 8.82 6.99 -9.35
C CYS A 55 9.31 7.59 -10.68
N ARG A 56 8.43 8.27 -11.44
CA ARG A 56 8.81 9.01 -12.67
C ARG A 56 9.83 10.13 -12.40
N LYS A 57 9.89 10.66 -11.18
CA LYS A 57 10.87 11.67 -10.77
C LYS A 57 12.21 11.09 -10.30
N GLY A 58 12.36 9.76 -10.27
CA GLY A 58 13.63 9.08 -9.98
C GLY A 58 13.89 8.71 -8.52
N PHE A 59 12.93 8.95 -7.61
CA PHE A 59 13.10 8.70 -6.17
C PHE A 59 12.72 7.27 -5.75
N SER A 60 13.41 6.26 -6.30
CA SER A 60 13.14 4.83 -6.01
C SER A 60 13.28 4.47 -4.52
N SER A 61 14.28 5.05 -3.83
CA SER A 61 14.52 4.77 -2.40
C SER A 61 13.44 5.33 -1.47
N VAL A 62 12.78 6.45 -1.85
CA VAL A 62 11.72 7.07 -1.03
C VAL A 62 10.46 6.22 -1.06
N SER A 63 10.13 5.61 -2.19
CA SER A 63 8.97 4.70 -2.31
C SER A 63 9.10 3.47 -1.41
N TRP A 64 10.32 2.96 -1.19
CA TRP A 64 10.54 1.83 -0.28
C TRP A 64 10.36 2.22 1.19
N PHE A 65 10.76 3.44 1.58
CA PHE A 65 10.54 3.95 2.94
C PHE A 65 9.04 4.10 3.26
N LEU A 66 8.24 4.51 2.27
CA LEU A 66 6.78 4.62 2.41
C LEU A 66 6.09 3.25 2.60
N VAL A 67 6.64 2.19 2.01
CA VAL A 67 6.19 0.79 2.21
C VAL A 67 6.64 0.25 3.56
N LEU A 68 7.83 0.65 4.02
CA LEU A 68 8.39 0.19 5.28
C LEU A 68 7.66 0.81 6.48
N LEU A 69 7.20 2.05 6.37
CA LEU A 69 6.50 2.79 7.41
C LEU A 69 5.31 2.02 8.02
N PRO A 70 4.34 1.47 7.25
CA PRO A 70 3.25 0.68 7.82
C PRO A 70 3.72 -0.61 8.51
N TYR A 71 4.80 -1.25 8.03
CA TYR A 71 5.38 -2.41 8.69
C TYR A 71 6.02 -2.06 10.03
N VAL A 72 6.76 -0.95 10.11
CA VAL A 72 7.35 -0.46 11.36
C VAL A 72 6.25 -0.08 12.35
N VAL A 73 5.19 0.60 11.89
CA VAL A 73 4.06 0.98 12.73
C VAL A 73 3.29 -0.26 13.23
N MET A 74 3.09 -1.29 12.40
CA MET A 74 2.51 -2.58 12.83
C MET A 74 3.38 -3.27 13.90
N LEU A 75 4.71 -3.26 13.71
CA LEU A 75 5.66 -3.90 14.62
C LEU A 75 5.74 -3.16 15.97
N MET A 76 5.77 -1.82 15.95
CA MET A 76 5.72 -1.02 17.18
C MET A 76 4.38 -1.14 17.93
N GLN A 77 3.26 -1.31 17.23
CA GLN A 77 1.96 -1.62 17.83
C GLN A 77 1.96 -3.01 18.48
N ALA A 78 2.50 -4.02 17.79
CA ALA A 78 2.59 -5.38 18.32
C ALA A 78 3.47 -5.48 19.57
N LEU A 79 4.52 -4.66 19.65
CA LEU A 79 5.39 -4.53 20.82
C LEU A 79 4.79 -3.64 21.94
N GLY A 80 3.60 -3.07 21.74
CA GLY A 80 2.88 -2.29 22.75
C GLY A 80 3.41 -0.88 23.00
N PHE A 81 4.33 -0.37 22.18
CA PHE A 81 4.90 0.98 22.35
C PHE A 81 3.95 2.10 21.90
N ILE A 82 3.00 1.80 21.02
CA ILE A 82 2.01 2.76 20.49
C ILE A 82 0.63 2.11 20.47
N SER A 83 -0.31 2.67 21.24
CA SER A 83 -1.73 2.32 21.15
C SER A 83 -2.38 3.11 20.00
N PHE A 84 -2.25 2.64 18.75
CA PHE A 84 -3.10 3.11 17.65
C PHE A 84 -4.49 2.47 17.80
N SER A 85 -5.21 2.96 18.80
CA SER A 85 -6.61 2.67 19.06
C SER A 85 -7.46 3.20 17.90
N SER A 86 -7.57 2.44 16.80
CA SER A 86 -8.60 2.69 15.76
C SER A 86 -8.93 1.49 14.85
N TYR A 87 -8.26 0.33 14.92
CA TYR A 87 -8.68 -0.86 14.15
C TYR A 87 -9.29 -1.99 14.99
N SER A 88 -9.36 -1.84 16.31
CA SER A 88 -10.03 -2.79 17.21
C SER A 88 -11.55 -2.63 17.27
N ILE A 89 -12.15 -1.69 16.51
CA ILE A 89 -13.62 -1.56 16.43
C ILE A 89 -14.25 -2.68 15.55
N LEU A 90 -13.46 -3.50 14.86
CA LEU A 90 -13.96 -4.63 14.04
C LEU A 90 -13.77 -6.03 14.68
N THR A 91 -13.34 -6.12 15.94
CA THR A 91 -13.31 -7.42 16.68
C THR A 91 -14.12 -7.42 17.97
N SER A 92 -14.95 -6.40 18.18
CA SER A 92 -15.88 -6.36 19.32
C SER A 92 -17.31 -6.02 18.89
N ARG A 93 -17.77 -6.66 17.82
CA ARG A 93 -19.15 -7.15 17.67
C ARG A 93 -19.26 -8.11 16.50
#